data_AF-A0A383TGY4-F1
#
_entry.id   AF-A0A383TGY4-F1
#
_cell.length_a   1.000
_cell.length_b   1.000
_cell.length_c   1.000
_cell.angle_alpha   90.00
_cell.angle_beta   90.00
_cell.angle_gamma   90.00
#
_symmetry.space_group_name_H-M   'P 1'
#
loop_
_entity.id
_entity.type
_entity.pdbx_description
1 polymer ?
#
loop_
_entity_poly.entity_id
_entity_poly.type
_entity_poly.pdbx_seq_one_letter_code
_entity_poly.pdbx_strand_id
1 'polypeptide(L)'
;MSLTPLDIQHKEFPVKIKGYDKEQVNDFLDNVTKEFEEVIKQNKDLQKQLKFAEEKLQYFSNLQDALNKSIVVAQDAADRLKENARKEAEIILFEAEKSADRLLHEAAGKATKINEETDGVRKESRNFKQKLQLLVESQLNLIMNDEWNNLLNASPEGQVSTPTLNEVLSNRTRIIDELVANSEDAAEFEVGGRLAEEARAEEKLAQAAVEAIEIPAENK
;
A
#
# COMPACT_ATOMS: atom_id res chain seq x y z
N MET A 1 -26.04 56.65 -68.95
CA MET A 1 -26.33 58.09 -69.16
C MET A 1 -26.53 58.33 -70.65
N SER A 2 -27.32 59.34 -71.02
CA SER A 2 -27.72 59.66 -72.41
C SER A 2 -26.83 60.67 -73.12
N LEU A 3 -25.85 61.27 -72.43
CA LEU A 3 -24.80 62.12 -73.03
C LEU A 3 -23.45 61.79 -72.39
N THR A 4 -22.41 61.78 -73.22
CA THR A 4 -21.00 61.69 -72.84
C THR A 4 -20.30 63.03 -73.03
N PRO A 5 -19.16 63.28 -72.36
CA PRO A 5 -18.34 64.47 -72.63
C PRO A 5 -18.01 64.62 -74.12
N LEU A 6 -17.76 63.49 -74.79
CA LEU A 6 -17.50 63.44 -76.23
C LEU A 6 -18.70 63.90 -77.07
N ASP A 7 -19.92 63.60 -76.61
CA ASP A 7 -21.16 64.04 -77.27
C ASP A 7 -21.42 65.54 -77.12
N ILE A 8 -20.89 66.16 -76.04
CA ILE A 8 -20.97 67.61 -75.80
C ILE A 8 -19.98 68.33 -76.71
N GLN A 9 -18.77 67.79 -76.86
CA GLN A 9 -17.70 68.38 -77.67
C GLN A 9 -17.99 68.36 -79.18
N HIS A 10 -18.64 67.30 -79.68
CA HIS A 10 -19.00 67.17 -81.10
C HIS A 10 -20.40 67.72 -81.43
N LYS A 11 -21.02 68.46 -80.51
CA LYS A 11 -22.39 68.94 -80.70
C LYS A 11 -22.43 70.14 -81.65
N GLU A 12 -22.97 69.94 -82.85
CA GLU A 12 -23.22 71.04 -83.79
C GLU A 12 -24.58 71.71 -83.57
N PHE A 13 -24.60 73.04 -83.65
CA PHE A 13 -25.81 73.86 -83.52
C PHE A 13 -26.12 74.62 -84.82
N PRO A 14 -27.38 74.64 -85.29
CA PRO A 14 -27.77 75.39 -86.48
C PRO A 14 -27.69 76.91 -86.26
N VAL A 15 -27.16 77.63 -87.25
CA VAL A 15 -26.94 79.09 -87.16
C VAL A 15 -28.24 79.85 -87.48
N LYS A 16 -28.58 80.85 -86.66
CA LYS A 16 -29.72 81.77 -86.89
C LYS A 16 -29.27 83.23 -86.81
N ILE A 17 -29.93 84.12 -87.55
CA ILE A 17 -29.56 85.55 -87.73
C ILE A 17 -29.49 86.36 -86.42
N LYS A 18 -30.14 85.90 -85.34
CA LYS A 18 -30.03 86.46 -83.98
C LYS A 18 -29.70 85.34 -82.97
N GLY A 19 -28.61 84.62 -83.21
CA GLY A 19 -28.12 83.53 -82.36
C GLY A 19 -27.11 83.99 -81.31
N TYR A 20 -26.73 83.07 -80.43
CA TYR A 20 -25.60 83.26 -79.51
C TYR A 20 -24.28 83.32 -80.28
N ASP A 21 -23.28 83.98 -79.69
CA ASP A 21 -21.91 84.01 -80.20
C ASP A 21 -21.32 82.59 -80.15
N LYS A 22 -20.81 82.12 -81.29
CA LYS A 22 -20.28 80.77 -81.42
C LYS A 22 -19.01 80.57 -80.60
N GLU A 23 -18.14 81.58 -80.52
CA GLU A 23 -16.87 81.47 -79.76
C GLU A 23 -17.17 81.34 -78.27
N GLN A 24 -18.03 82.21 -77.73
CA GLN A 24 -18.41 82.14 -76.31
C GLN A 24 -19.16 80.85 -75.95
N VAL A 25 -19.99 80.34 -76.85
CA VAL A 25 -20.70 79.06 -76.64
C VAL A 25 -19.71 77.89 -76.64
N ASN A 26 -18.75 77.87 -77.56
CA ASN A 26 -17.72 76.83 -77.61
C ASN A 26 -16.82 76.86 -76.35
N ASP A 27 -16.37 78.04 -75.92
CA ASP A 27 -15.59 78.20 -74.68
C ASP A 27 -16.37 77.70 -73.44
N PHE A 28 -17.68 77.95 -73.40
CA PHE A 28 -18.55 77.44 -72.33
C PHE A 28 -18.70 75.91 -72.42
N LEU A 29 -18.91 75.34 -73.61
CA LEU A 29 -19.02 73.90 -73.82
C LEU A 29 -17.72 73.17 -73.45
N ASP A 30 -16.55 73.76 -73.69
CA ASP A 30 -15.26 73.22 -73.26
C ASP A 30 -15.15 73.15 -71.73
N ASN A 31 -15.58 74.21 -71.03
CA ASN A 31 -15.62 74.22 -69.56
C ASN A 31 -16.62 73.19 -69.01
N VAL A 32 -17.82 73.12 -69.60
CA VAL A 32 -18.84 72.12 -69.24
C VAL A 32 -18.31 70.70 -69.48
N THR A 33 -17.61 70.46 -70.59
CA THR A 33 -17.02 69.14 -70.91
C THR A 33 -16.01 68.73 -69.85
N LYS A 34 -15.11 69.65 -69.45
CA LYS A 34 -14.13 69.40 -68.38
C LYS A 34 -14.78 69.10 -67.03
N GLU A 35 -15.75 69.92 -66.60
CA GLU A 35 -16.45 69.66 -65.33
C GLU A 35 -17.26 68.36 -65.38
N PHE A 36 -17.86 68.03 -66.52
CA PHE A 36 -18.62 66.79 -66.68
C PHE A 36 -17.71 65.55 -66.62
N GLU A 37 -16.51 65.61 -67.19
CA GLU A 37 -15.49 64.57 -67.03
C GLU A 37 -15.06 64.39 -65.57
N GLU A 38 -14.81 65.50 -64.87
CA GLU A 38 -14.44 65.52 -63.45
C GLU A 38 -15.54 64.85 -62.60
N VAL A 39 -16.81 65.22 -62.82
CA VAL A 39 -17.97 64.63 -62.12
C VAL A 39 -18.12 63.15 -62.42
N ILE A 40 -17.95 62.71 -63.67
CA ILE A 40 -18.01 61.29 -64.04
C ILE A 40 -16.89 60.50 -63.32
N LYS A 41 -15.68 61.06 -63.27
CA LYS A 41 -14.54 60.45 -62.56
C LYS A 41 -14.82 60.33 -61.07
N GLN A 42 -15.26 61.42 -60.43
CA GLN A 42 -15.63 61.43 -59.01
C GLN A 42 -16.76 60.44 -58.71
N ASN A 43 -17.78 60.36 -59.58
CA ASN A 43 -18.88 59.41 -59.41
C ASN A 43 -18.38 57.96 -59.47
N LYS A 44 -17.48 57.63 -60.41
CA LYS A 44 -16.85 56.30 -60.48
C LYS A 44 -16.02 55.99 -59.24
N ASP A 45 -15.25 56.95 -58.74
CA ASP A 45 -14.42 56.75 -57.55
C ASP A 45 -15.28 56.60 -56.29
N LEU A 46 -16.34 57.40 -56.14
CA LEU A 46 -17.33 57.25 -55.06
C LEU A 46 -18.05 55.91 -55.15
N GLN A 47 -18.46 55.45 -56.33
CA GLN A 47 -19.05 54.12 -56.52
C GLN A 47 -18.10 52.99 -56.10
N LYS A 48 -16.81 53.11 -56.43
CA LYS A 48 -15.80 52.13 -55.97
C LYS A 48 -15.66 52.15 -54.45
N GLN A 49 -15.60 53.33 -53.83
CA GLN A 49 -15.51 53.45 -52.38
C GLN A 49 -16.75 52.91 -51.67
N LEU A 50 -17.94 53.21 -52.20
CA LEU A 50 -19.21 52.69 -51.69
C LEU A 50 -19.21 51.16 -51.74
N LYS A 51 -18.89 50.57 -52.89
CA LYS A 51 -18.83 49.13 -53.05
C LYS A 51 -17.83 48.49 -52.07
N PHE A 52 -16.66 49.09 -51.90
CA PHE A 52 -15.66 48.60 -50.94
C PHE A 52 -16.13 48.72 -49.48
N ALA A 53 -16.83 49.80 -49.12
CA ALA A 53 -17.40 49.97 -47.80
C ALA A 53 -18.54 48.97 -47.53
N GLU A 54 -19.40 48.72 -48.52
CA GLU A 54 -20.47 47.70 -48.46
C GLU A 54 -19.90 46.29 -48.27
N GLU A 55 -18.85 45.92 -49.02
CA GLU A 55 -18.16 44.64 -48.87
C GLU A 55 -17.56 44.47 -47.46
N LYS A 56 -16.93 45.53 -46.92
CA LYS A 56 -16.42 45.52 -45.54
C LYS A 56 -17.54 45.39 -44.51
N LEU A 57 -18.65 46.11 -44.70
CA LEU A 57 -19.79 46.05 -43.80
C LEU A 57 -20.37 44.63 -43.76
N GLN A 58 -20.50 44.00 -44.92
CA GLN A 58 -20.94 42.61 -45.01
C GLN A 58 -19.97 41.65 -44.30
N TYR A 59 -18.66 41.84 -44.47
CA TYR A 59 -17.65 41.06 -43.77
C TYR A 59 -17.79 41.20 -42.25
N PHE A 60 -17.91 42.43 -41.73
CA PHE A 60 -18.08 42.67 -40.30
C PHE A 60 -19.41 42.11 -39.77
N SER A 61 -20.50 42.21 -40.54
CA SER A 61 -21.79 41.61 -40.17
C SER A 61 -21.67 40.09 -40.04
N ASN A 62 -21.06 39.43 -41.02
CA ASN A 62 -20.85 37.98 -40.98
C ASN A 62 -19.93 37.57 -39.81
N LEU A 63 -18.91 38.37 -39.53
CA LEU A 63 -18.00 38.14 -38.41
C LEU A 63 -18.73 38.29 -37.07
N GLN A 64 -19.57 39.31 -36.93
CA GLN A 64 -20.40 39.51 -35.74
C GLN A 64 -21.36 38.34 -35.51
N ASP A 65 -22.01 37.84 -36.57
CA ASP A 65 -22.89 36.68 -36.48
C ASP A 65 -22.15 35.40 -36.09
N ALA A 66 -20.97 35.18 -36.67
CA ALA A 66 -20.10 34.06 -36.31
C ALA A 66 -19.66 34.15 -34.85
N LEU A 67 -19.23 35.33 -34.40
CA LEU A 67 -18.81 35.57 -33.02
C LEU A 67 -19.96 35.34 -32.03
N ASN A 68 -21.15 35.87 -32.31
CA ASN A 68 -22.34 35.68 -31.49
C ASN A 68 -22.70 34.19 -31.36
N LYS A 69 -22.68 33.44 -32.47
CA LYS A 69 -22.90 31.99 -32.45
C LYS A 69 -21.83 31.26 -31.62
N SER A 70 -20.57 31.62 -31.78
CA SER A 70 -19.48 31.03 -30.98
C SER A 70 -19.63 31.31 -29.50
N ILE A 71 -20.05 32.52 -29.10
CA ILE A 71 -20.30 32.87 -27.69
C ILE A 71 -21.43 32.00 -27.12
N VAL A 72 -22.53 31.84 -27.86
CA VAL A 72 -23.66 31.01 -27.41
C VAL A 72 -23.24 29.54 -27.25
N VAL A 73 -22.48 29.00 -28.20
CA VAL A 73 -21.97 27.62 -28.10
C VAL A 73 -21.00 27.47 -26.93
N ALA A 74 -20.13 28.45 -26.69
CA ALA A 74 -19.23 28.44 -25.55
C ALA A 74 -19.99 28.51 -24.21
N GLN A 75 -21.07 29.29 -24.14
CA GLN A 75 -21.95 29.36 -22.97
C GLN A 75 -22.65 28.03 -22.72
N ASP A 76 -23.27 27.41 -23.74
CA ASP A 76 -23.93 26.10 -23.60
C ASP A 76 -22.92 25.02 -23.18
N ALA A 77 -21.71 25.03 -23.75
CA ALA A 77 -20.64 24.12 -23.35
C ALA A 77 -20.21 24.32 -21.89
N ALA A 78 -20.09 25.58 -21.44
CA ALA A 78 -19.76 25.90 -20.05
C ALA A 78 -20.87 25.47 -19.08
N ASP A 79 -22.13 25.68 -19.43
CA ASP A 79 -23.27 25.28 -18.62
C ASP A 79 -23.37 23.75 -18.51
N ARG A 80 -23.20 23.02 -19.62
CA ARG A 80 -23.12 21.55 -19.61
C ARG A 80 -21.97 21.05 -18.76
N LEU A 81 -20.78 21.66 -18.86
CA LEU A 81 -19.63 21.29 -18.05
C LEU A 81 -19.92 21.49 -16.57
N LYS A 82 -20.54 22.62 -16.21
CA LYS A 82 -20.93 22.94 -14.83
C LYS A 82 -21.97 21.96 -14.28
N GLU A 83 -22.97 21.58 -15.08
CA GLU A 83 -23.98 20.60 -14.68
C GLU A 83 -23.37 19.21 -14.48
N ASN A 84 -22.53 18.75 -15.41
CA ASN A 84 -21.85 17.46 -15.29
C ASN A 84 -20.91 17.43 -14.08
N ALA A 85 -20.11 18.48 -13.87
CA ALA A 85 -19.24 18.57 -12.71
C ALA A 85 -20.01 18.55 -11.38
N ARG A 86 -21.20 19.16 -11.33
CA ARG A 86 -22.08 19.09 -10.14
C ARG A 86 -22.59 17.68 -9.90
N LYS A 87 -23.10 17.01 -10.93
CA LYS A 87 -23.57 15.61 -10.81
C LYS A 87 -22.45 14.67 -10.38
N GLU A 88 -21.27 14.84 -10.96
CA GLU A 88 -20.11 14.02 -10.61
C GLU A 88 -19.63 14.29 -9.18
N ALA A 89 -19.64 15.55 -8.74
CA ALA A 89 -19.37 15.89 -7.34
C ALA A 89 -20.38 15.27 -6.37
N GLU A 90 -21.67 15.27 -6.72
CA GLU A 90 -22.73 14.61 -5.91
C GLU A 90 -22.52 13.10 -5.82
N ILE A 91 -22.16 12.45 -6.93
CA ILE A 91 -21.84 11.01 -6.95
C ILE A 91 -20.63 10.71 -6.07
N ILE A 92 -19.55 11.49 -6.22
CA ILE A 92 -18.34 11.33 -5.40
C ILE A 92 -18.67 11.49 -3.92
N LEU A 93 -19.47 12.50 -3.56
CA LEU A 93 -19.88 12.73 -2.17
C LEU A 93 -20.68 11.52 -1.64
N PHE A 94 -21.66 11.06 -2.41
CA PHE A 94 -22.49 9.93 -2.02
C PHE A 94 -21.68 8.63 -1.86
N GLU A 95 -20.74 8.35 -2.78
CA GLU A 95 -19.86 7.19 -2.67
C GLU A 95 -18.89 7.30 -1.49
N ALA A 96 -18.36 8.49 -1.23
CA ALA A 96 -17.49 8.75 -0.09
C ALA A 96 -18.24 8.54 1.24
N GLU A 97 -19.46 9.07 1.37
CA GLU A 97 -20.33 8.87 2.53
C GLU A 97 -20.63 7.39 2.75
N LYS A 98 -21.08 6.68 1.71
CA LYS A 98 -21.36 5.24 1.77
C LYS A 98 -20.12 4.42 2.16
N SER A 99 -18.95 4.79 1.64
CA SER A 99 -17.68 4.13 1.98
C SER A 99 -17.30 4.39 3.44
N ALA A 100 -17.46 5.64 3.91
CA ALA A 100 -17.21 6.02 5.29
C ALA A 100 -18.14 5.27 6.25
N ASP A 101 -19.44 5.19 5.94
CA ASP A 101 -20.41 4.42 6.74
C ASP A 101 -20.04 2.94 6.82
N ARG A 102 -19.62 2.34 5.70
CA ARG A 102 -19.15 0.95 5.69
C ARG A 102 -17.92 0.76 6.57
N LEU A 103 -16.95 1.68 6.49
CA LEU A 103 -15.73 1.63 7.29
C LEU A 103 -16.03 1.80 8.79
N LEU A 104 -16.94 2.71 9.14
CA LEU A 104 -17.39 2.90 10.53
C LEU A 104 -18.10 1.65 11.05
N HIS A 105 -18.96 1.02 10.26
CA HIS A 105 -19.65 -0.21 10.64
C HIS A 105 -18.65 -1.37 10.85
N GLU A 106 -17.68 -1.52 9.94
CA GLU A 106 -16.63 -2.53 10.06
C GLU A 106 -15.75 -2.28 11.30
N ALA A 107 -15.37 -1.03 11.56
CA ALA A 107 -14.59 -0.65 12.74
C ALA A 107 -15.37 -0.91 14.03
N ALA A 108 -16.67 -0.58 14.07
CA ALA A 108 -17.54 -0.87 15.19
C ALA A 108 -17.65 -2.38 15.45
N GLY A 109 -17.86 -3.18 14.41
CA GLY A 109 -17.90 -4.65 14.51
C GLY A 109 -16.57 -5.27 14.98
N LYS A 110 -15.44 -4.72 14.54
CA LYS A 110 -14.11 -5.12 15.03
C LYS A 110 -13.94 -4.74 16.50
N ALA A 111 -14.37 -3.56 16.91
CA ALA A 111 -14.29 -3.11 18.30
C ALA A 111 -15.14 -3.99 19.24
N THR A 112 -16.36 -4.34 18.85
CA THR A 112 -17.21 -5.26 19.63
C THR A 112 -16.55 -6.63 19.76
N LYS A 113 -16.00 -7.17 18.67
CA LYS A 113 -15.30 -8.46 18.68
C LYS A 113 -14.08 -8.45 19.59
N ILE A 114 -13.25 -7.40 19.52
CA ILE A 114 -12.07 -7.25 20.40
C ILE A 114 -12.50 -7.17 21.87
N ASN A 115 -13.61 -6.49 22.19
CA ASN A 115 -14.13 -6.44 23.54
C ASN A 115 -14.59 -7.82 24.03
N GLU A 116 -15.31 -8.57 23.20
CA GLU A 116 -15.74 -9.94 23.50
C GLU A 116 -14.54 -10.88 23.75
N GLU A 117 -13.52 -10.81 22.88
CA GLU A 117 -12.27 -11.57 23.03
C GLU A 117 -11.53 -11.19 24.32
N THR A 118 -11.46 -9.88 24.62
CA THR A 118 -10.83 -9.37 25.85
C THR A 118 -11.53 -9.88 27.09
N ASP A 119 -12.86 -9.86 27.11
CA ASP A 119 -13.65 -10.36 28.24
C ASP A 119 -13.56 -11.89 28.37
N GLY A 120 -13.46 -12.61 27.25
CA GLY A 120 -13.15 -14.03 27.21
C GLY A 120 -11.82 -14.36 27.89
N VAL A 121 -10.74 -13.71 27.46
CA VAL A 121 -9.39 -13.89 28.02
C VAL A 121 -9.36 -13.53 29.52
N ARG A 122 -10.07 -12.47 29.93
CA ARG A 122 -10.19 -12.11 31.36
C ARG A 122 -10.89 -13.20 32.16
N LYS A 123 -11.96 -13.80 31.63
CA LYS A 123 -12.67 -14.90 32.29
C LYS A 123 -11.79 -16.14 32.40
N GLU A 124 -11.10 -16.51 31.33
CA GLU A 124 -10.14 -17.62 31.33
C GLU A 124 -9.01 -17.39 32.33
N SER A 125 -8.44 -16.18 32.38
CA SER A 125 -7.40 -15.80 33.33
C SER A 125 -7.88 -15.93 34.78
N ARG A 126 -9.12 -15.50 35.07
CA ARG A 126 -9.72 -15.67 36.42
C ARG A 126 -9.88 -17.15 36.77
N ASN A 127 -10.38 -17.96 35.84
CA ASN A 127 -10.54 -19.40 36.05
C ASN A 127 -9.19 -20.10 36.26
N PHE A 128 -8.17 -19.73 35.47
CA PHE A 128 -6.82 -20.25 35.61
C PHE A 128 -6.24 -19.89 36.99
N LYS A 129 -6.38 -18.64 37.42
CA LYS A 129 -5.96 -18.19 38.75
C LYS A 129 -6.61 -19.03 39.85
N GLN A 130 -7.93 -19.24 39.79
CA GLN A 130 -8.65 -20.06 40.78
C GLN A 130 -8.15 -21.52 40.79
N LYS A 131 -7.96 -22.12 39.61
CA LYS A 131 -7.41 -23.48 39.50
C LYS A 131 -5.99 -23.57 40.08
N LEU A 132 -5.16 -22.58 39.84
CA LEU A 132 -3.79 -22.52 40.37
C LEU A 132 -3.81 -22.39 41.90
N GLN A 133 -4.67 -21.53 42.46
CA GLN A 133 -4.84 -21.39 43.90
C GLN A 133 -5.24 -22.72 44.54
N LEU A 134 -6.25 -23.41 44.00
CA LEU A 134 -6.67 -24.73 44.50
C LEU A 134 -5.58 -25.78 44.38
N LEU A 135 -4.79 -25.77 43.30
CA LEU A 135 -3.66 -26.68 43.13
C LEU A 135 -2.61 -26.42 44.22
N VAL A 136 -2.21 -25.15 44.42
CA VAL A 136 -1.21 -24.80 45.43
C VAL A 136 -1.73 -25.09 46.85
N GLU A 137 -2.99 -24.79 47.16
CA GLU A 137 -3.61 -25.14 48.44
C GLU A 137 -3.64 -26.65 48.67
N SER A 138 -3.97 -27.44 47.64
CA SER A 138 -3.92 -28.90 47.70
C SER A 138 -2.50 -29.41 47.96
N GLN A 139 -1.50 -28.90 47.24
CA GLN A 139 -0.10 -29.29 47.45
C GLN A 139 0.42 -28.87 48.84
N LEU A 140 0.01 -27.68 49.31
CA LEU A 140 0.36 -27.21 50.64
C LEU A 140 -0.30 -28.09 51.72
N ASN A 141 -1.57 -28.47 51.55
CA ASN A 141 -2.25 -29.40 52.45
C ASN A 141 -1.59 -30.78 52.46
N LEU A 142 -1.07 -31.27 51.33
CA LEU A 142 -0.33 -32.54 51.28
C LEU A 142 0.96 -32.48 52.09
N ILE A 143 1.71 -31.38 52.02
CA ILE A 143 2.98 -31.19 52.75
C ILE A 143 2.72 -30.94 54.24
N MET A 144 1.66 -30.20 54.56
CA MET A 144 1.25 -29.89 55.93
C MET A 144 0.52 -31.06 56.62
N ASN A 145 0.28 -32.17 55.93
CA ASN A 145 -0.36 -33.34 56.52
C ASN A 145 0.57 -33.96 57.58
N ASP A 146 0.02 -34.28 58.75
CA ASP A 146 0.75 -34.84 59.89
C ASP A 146 1.39 -36.19 59.58
N GLU A 147 1.03 -36.85 58.47
CA GLU A 147 1.71 -38.04 57.96
C GLU A 147 3.18 -37.77 57.62
N TRP A 148 3.54 -36.60 57.08
CA TRP A 148 4.94 -36.26 56.84
C TRP A 148 5.69 -36.06 58.15
N ASN A 149 5.05 -35.41 59.14
CA ASN A 149 5.61 -35.31 60.49
C ASN A 149 5.78 -36.70 61.11
N ASN A 150 4.86 -37.63 60.88
CA ASN A 150 4.97 -38.98 61.42
C ASN A 150 6.05 -39.81 60.69
N LEU A 151 6.18 -39.66 59.37
CA LEU A 151 7.23 -40.32 58.57
C LEU A 151 8.63 -39.76 58.86
N LEU A 152 8.76 -38.45 59.08
CA LEU A 152 10.04 -37.79 59.35
C LEU A 152 10.46 -37.90 60.83
N ASN A 153 9.49 -37.97 61.76
CA ASN A 153 9.77 -38.16 63.19
C ASN A 153 9.71 -39.63 63.63
N ALA A 154 9.35 -40.56 62.74
CA ALA A 154 9.56 -41.98 62.97
C ALA A 154 11.07 -42.21 63.11
N SER A 155 11.54 -42.29 64.36
CA SER A 155 12.89 -42.71 64.67
C SER A 155 13.11 -44.06 63.99
N PRO A 156 14.23 -44.30 63.28
CA PRO A 156 14.50 -45.60 62.70
C PRO A 156 14.64 -46.62 63.83
N GLU A 157 13.55 -47.33 64.14
CA GLU A 157 13.58 -48.51 64.99
C GLU A 157 14.30 -49.61 64.21
N GLY A 158 15.61 -49.66 64.41
CA GLY A 158 16.48 -50.67 63.84
C GLY A 158 17.63 -50.06 63.06
N GLN A 159 18.82 -50.11 63.66
CA GLN A 159 20.07 -50.12 62.90
C GLN A 159 19.93 -51.25 61.87
N VAL A 160 19.78 -50.93 60.58
CA VAL A 160 19.86 -51.94 59.54
C VAL A 160 21.29 -52.46 59.58
N SER A 161 21.47 -53.64 60.18
CA SER A 161 22.77 -54.31 60.27
C SER A 161 23.17 -54.73 58.86
N THR A 162 23.86 -53.83 58.16
CA THR A 162 24.52 -54.17 56.91
C THR A 162 25.66 -55.12 57.26
N PRO A 163 25.70 -56.35 56.71
CA PRO A 163 26.78 -57.27 57.01
C PRO A 163 28.11 -56.62 56.64
N THR A 164 29.08 -56.75 57.53
CA THR A 164 30.41 -56.19 57.31
C THR A 164 31.14 -57.00 56.24
N LEU A 165 32.02 -56.33 55.47
CA LEU A 165 32.75 -56.95 54.37
C LEU A 165 33.46 -58.26 54.80
N ASN A 166 33.93 -58.34 56.04
CA ASN A 166 34.56 -59.53 56.60
C ASN A 166 33.60 -60.73 56.78
N GLU A 167 32.32 -60.49 57.08
CA GLU A 167 31.29 -61.55 57.21
C GLU A 167 30.88 -62.11 55.84
N VAL A 168 30.87 -61.24 54.82
CA VAL A 168 30.65 -61.66 53.42
C VAL A 168 31.84 -62.47 52.90
N LEU A 169 33.07 -62.04 53.23
CA LEU A 169 34.29 -62.75 52.86
C LEU A 169 34.38 -64.11 53.56
N SER A 170 34.07 -64.22 54.86
CA SER A 170 34.07 -65.51 55.56
C SER A 170 33.06 -66.51 54.98
N ASN A 171 31.87 -66.03 54.61
CA ASN A 171 30.89 -66.88 53.93
C ASN A 171 31.39 -67.32 52.55
N ARG A 172 32.08 -66.45 51.81
CA ARG A 172 32.66 -66.79 50.51
C ARG A 172 33.80 -67.81 50.63
N THR A 173 34.69 -67.66 51.61
CA THR A 173 35.78 -68.61 51.89
C THR A 173 35.23 -69.98 52.28
N ARG A 174 34.18 -70.01 53.11
CA ARG A 174 33.51 -71.27 53.50
C ARG A 174 32.84 -71.97 52.33
N ILE A 175 32.19 -71.23 51.43
CA ILE A 175 31.60 -71.79 50.20
C ILE A 175 32.68 -72.32 49.25
N ILE A 176 33.82 -71.62 49.14
CA ILE A 176 34.95 -72.08 48.33
C ILE A 176 35.56 -73.36 48.91
N ASP A 177 35.75 -73.46 50.23
CA ASP A 177 36.27 -74.67 50.88
C ASP A 177 35.31 -75.87 50.74
N GLU A 178 33.98 -75.65 50.79
CA GLU A 178 32.97 -76.69 50.51
C GLU A 178 32.96 -77.14 49.04
N LEU A 179 33.24 -76.24 48.10
CA LEU A 179 33.33 -76.57 46.67
C LEU A 179 34.64 -77.29 46.32
N VAL A 180 35.76 -76.91 46.94
CA VAL A 180 37.08 -77.53 46.77
C VAL A 180 37.13 -78.92 47.42
N ALA A 181 36.43 -79.14 48.53
CA ALA A 181 36.32 -80.46 49.16
C ALA A 181 35.43 -81.45 48.39
N ASN A 182 34.55 -80.96 47.51
CA ASN A 182 33.61 -81.78 46.72
C ASN A 182 34.01 -81.95 45.24
N SER A 183 35.18 -81.45 44.82
CA SER A 183 35.69 -81.63 43.46
C SER A 183 36.93 -82.55 43.46
N GLU A 184 36.77 -83.79 42.98
CA GLU A 184 37.85 -84.79 42.85
C GLU A 184 38.83 -84.54 41.67
N ASP A 185 38.66 -83.49 40.87
CA ASP A 185 39.54 -83.19 39.75
C ASP A 185 40.29 -81.86 39.95
N ALA A 186 41.37 -81.93 40.75
CA ALA A 186 42.35 -80.87 40.96
C ALA A 186 43.52 -80.93 39.95
N ALA A 187 43.22 -81.23 38.68
CA ALA A 187 44.19 -81.15 37.60
C ALA A 187 43.55 -80.48 36.38
N GLU A 188 44.22 -79.43 35.89
CA GLU A 188 43.91 -78.68 34.66
C GLU A 188 42.78 -77.63 34.74
N PHE A 189 43.04 -76.53 35.47
CA PHE A 189 42.50 -75.23 35.03
C PHE A 189 43.41 -74.05 35.46
N GLU A 190 44.54 -73.90 34.77
CA GLU A 190 45.35 -72.66 34.74
C GLU A 190 44.58 -71.52 34.03
N VAL A 191 43.48 -71.06 34.62
CA VAL A 191 42.74 -69.87 34.15
C VAL A 191 42.77 -68.72 35.16
N GLY A 192 43.22 -68.99 36.40
CA GLY A 192 43.43 -67.95 37.40
C GLY A 192 44.50 -66.92 37.02
N GLY A 193 45.52 -67.33 36.25
CA GLY A 193 46.59 -66.43 35.80
C GLY A 193 46.16 -65.42 34.73
N ARG A 194 45.31 -65.85 33.78
CA ARG A 194 44.85 -64.99 32.67
C ARG A 194 43.81 -63.97 33.12
N LEU A 195 42.89 -64.34 34.00
CA LEU A 195 41.87 -63.42 34.53
C LEU A 195 42.47 -62.35 35.47
N ALA A 196 43.56 -62.68 36.18
CA ALA A 196 44.26 -61.71 37.03
C ALA A 196 45.08 -60.68 36.22
N GLU A 197 45.65 -61.08 35.07
CA GLU A 197 46.27 -60.13 34.14
C GLU A 197 45.24 -59.26 33.41
N GLU A 198 44.10 -59.84 33.02
CA GLU A 198 43.02 -59.14 32.32
C GLU A 198 42.33 -58.11 33.24
N ALA A 199 42.08 -58.46 34.51
CA ALA A 199 41.55 -57.53 35.51
C ALA A 199 42.54 -56.38 35.82
N ARG A 200 43.85 -56.67 35.88
CA ARG A 200 44.88 -55.62 36.05
C ARG A 200 45.03 -54.73 34.82
N ALA A 201 44.77 -55.26 33.63
CA ALA A 201 44.76 -54.49 32.38
C ALA A 201 43.53 -53.58 32.32
N GLU A 202 42.35 -54.07 32.69
CA GLU A 202 41.11 -53.27 32.77
C GLU A 202 41.18 -52.18 33.85
N GLU A 203 41.77 -52.46 35.01
CA GLU A 203 41.95 -51.46 36.07
C GLU A 203 42.91 -50.34 35.63
N LYS A 204 44.00 -50.67 34.92
CA LYS A 204 44.89 -49.67 34.30
C LYS A 204 44.20 -48.86 33.20
N LEU A 205 43.31 -49.48 32.41
CA LEU A 205 42.55 -48.79 31.36
C LEU A 205 41.50 -47.84 31.95
N ALA A 206 40.86 -48.22 33.06
CA ALA A 206 39.94 -47.38 33.80
C ALA A 206 40.66 -46.19 34.47
N GLN A 207 41.86 -46.40 35.03
CA GLN A 207 42.66 -45.31 35.59
C GLN A 207 43.12 -44.31 34.52
N ALA A 208 43.55 -44.79 33.36
CA ALA A 208 43.92 -43.93 32.23
C ALA A 208 42.71 -43.16 31.66
N ALA A 209 41.51 -43.75 31.67
CA ALA A 209 40.29 -43.08 31.23
C ALA A 209 39.84 -41.97 32.21
N VAL A 210 40.05 -42.14 33.51
CA VAL A 210 39.77 -41.10 34.52
C VAL A 210 40.76 -39.93 34.39
N GLU A 211 42.03 -40.20 34.12
CA GLU A 211 43.06 -39.17 33.89
C GLU A 211 42.86 -38.41 32.56
N ALA A 212 42.21 -39.03 31.56
CA ALA A 212 41.86 -38.39 30.29
C ALA A 212 40.56 -37.56 30.32
N ILE A 213 39.76 -37.63 31.39
CA ILE A 213 38.51 -36.87 31.57
C ILE A 213 38.73 -35.58 32.38
N GLU A 214 39.95 -35.29 32.84
CA GLU A 214 40.34 -33.92 33.19
C GLU A 214 40.42 -33.06 31.90
N ILE A 215 39.27 -32.53 31.49
CA ILE A 215 39.19 -31.48 30.48
C ILE A 215 39.87 -30.23 31.08
N PRO A 216 40.88 -29.65 30.40
CA PRO A 216 41.57 -28.47 30.88
C PRO A 216 40.59 -27.32 31.04
N ALA A 217 40.63 -26.67 32.20
CA ALA A 217 39.96 -25.41 32.46
C ALA A 217 40.63 -24.29 31.65
N GLU A 218 40.20 -24.05 30.41
CA GLU A 218 40.49 -22.85 29.60
C GLU A 218 39.41 -22.75 28.50
N ASN A 219 38.90 -21.60 28.05
CA ASN A 219 39.26 -20.21 28.31
C ASN A 219 38.06 -19.32 27.89
N LYS A 220 38.04 -18.13 28.51
CA LYS A 220 37.45 -16.84 28.11
C LYS A 220 36.91 -16.70 26.68
#